data_AF-A0A7V8Y500-F1
#
_entry.id   AF-A0A7V8Y500-F1
#
_cell.length_a   1.000
_cell.length_b   1.000
_cell.length_c   1.000
_cell.angle_alpha   90.00
_cell.angle_beta   90.00
_cell.angle_gamma   90.00
#
_symmetry.space_group_name_H-M   'P 1'
#
loop_
_entity.id
_entity.type
_entity.pdbx_description
1 polymer ?
#
loop_
_entity_poly.entity_id
_entity_poly.type
_entity_poly.pdbx_seq_one_letter_code
_entity_poly.pdbx_strand_id
1 'polypeptide(L)'
;GYDDFVGKLVADAGSNAKLIDVAELPGLKPAASGGEFNEHVWYSLPTVRKLATTLATDLGAADPSGAATYTANAAAFTGKLDAPQAKVDAIKAKHGGKRVAITEPVPLYLLEAAGLQNATPEAFAEAVEQDTDPPAAVLDETLQLFTGADKVRALVANAQTENASTKQVEQAATAGGVAIVRMTETMPAGVNDYVEWMQRQVDELSAALDRP
;
A
#
# COMPACT_ATOMS: atom_id res chain seq x y z
N GLY A 1 6.98 -5.61 11.88
CA GLY A 1 7.60 -4.86 10.78
C GLY A 1 7.65 -3.39 11.11
N TYR A 2 6.54 -2.67 10.90
CA TYR A 2 6.54 -1.21 10.94
C TYR A 2 6.76 -0.61 12.35
N ASP A 3 6.12 -1.18 13.36
CA ASP A 3 6.02 -0.61 14.71
C ASP A 3 6.34 -1.61 15.83
N ASP A 4 7.27 -2.54 15.58
CA ASP A 4 7.68 -3.61 16.51
C ASP A 4 8.20 -3.10 17.87
N PHE A 5 8.61 -1.83 17.92
CA PHE A 5 9.01 -1.18 19.16
C PHE A 5 7.84 -0.91 20.12
N VAL A 6 6.59 -0.85 19.64
CA VAL A 6 5.40 -0.57 20.47
C VAL A 6 5.19 -1.67 21.52
N GLY A 7 5.37 -2.94 21.15
CA GLY A 7 5.26 -4.05 22.10
C GLY A 7 6.26 -3.93 23.25
N LYS A 8 7.51 -3.55 22.94
CA LYS A 8 8.56 -3.28 23.94
C LYS A 8 8.18 -2.09 24.83
N LEU A 9 7.70 -0.99 24.23
CA LEU A 9 7.28 0.21 24.95
C LEU A 9 6.16 -0.09 25.97
N VAL A 10 5.16 -0.87 25.56
CA VAL A 10 4.02 -1.24 26.42
C VAL A 10 4.48 -2.11 27.58
N ALA A 11 5.37 -3.07 27.32
CA ALA A 11 5.95 -3.94 28.35
C ALA A 11 6.80 -3.13 29.35
N ASP A 12 7.68 -2.26 28.86
CA ASP A 12 8.56 -1.41 29.69
C ASP A 12 7.76 -0.40 30.52
N ALA A 13 6.64 0.10 30.00
CA ALA A 13 5.73 0.99 30.71
C ALA A 13 4.87 0.26 31.77
N GLY A 14 4.86 -1.07 31.80
CA GLY A 14 4.00 -1.86 32.69
C GLY A 14 2.50 -1.66 32.41
N SER A 15 2.14 -1.33 31.16
CA SER A 15 0.76 -1.05 30.76
C SER A 15 -0.01 -2.34 30.47
N ASN A 16 -1.25 -2.39 30.91
CA ASN A 16 -2.20 -3.47 30.59
C ASN A 16 -3.15 -3.09 29.44
N ALA A 17 -2.79 -2.05 28.66
CA ALA A 17 -3.59 -1.65 27.52
C ALA A 17 -3.73 -2.80 26.53
N LYS A 18 -4.93 -2.99 26.00
CA LYS A 18 -5.16 -3.97 24.93
C LYS A 18 -4.45 -3.49 23.67
N LEU A 19 -3.60 -4.34 23.11
CA LEU A 19 -2.94 -4.10 21.83
C LEU A 19 -3.70 -4.80 20.70
N ILE A 20 -3.74 -4.14 19.55
CA ILE A 20 -4.22 -4.71 18.30
C ILE A 20 -3.02 -4.75 17.37
N ASP A 21 -2.46 -5.94 17.16
CA ASP A 21 -1.55 -6.15 16.05
C ASP A 21 -2.38 -6.28 14.78
N VAL A 22 -2.25 -5.29 13.88
CA VAL A 22 -3.01 -5.27 12.64
C VAL A 22 -2.55 -6.41 11.73
N ALA A 23 -1.27 -6.79 11.73
CA ALA A 23 -0.72 -7.85 10.91
C ALA A 23 -1.29 -9.23 11.26
N GLU A 24 -1.70 -9.43 12.51
CA GLU A 24 -2.30 -10.67 13.00
C GLU A 24 -3.82 -10.74 12.81
N LEU A 25 -4.47 -9.69 12.28
CA LEU A 25 -5.91 -9.72 12.05
C LEU A 25 -6.28 -10.82 11.02
N PRO A 26 -7.28 -11.67 11.29
CA PRO A 26 -7.58 -12.79 10.39
C PRO A 26 -7.95 -12.32 8.98
N GLY A 27 -7.46 -13.03 7.95
CA GLY A 27 -7.75 -12.73 6.54
C GLY A 27 -6.74 -11.83 5.86
N LEU A 28 -5.72 -11.35 6.57
CA LEU A 28 -4.49 -10.87 5.95
C LEU A 28 -3.77 -12.03 5.30
N LYS A 29 -3.63 -11.97 3.98
CA LYS A 29 -2.63 -12.73 3.25
C LYS A 29 -1.39 -11.83 3.17
N PRO A 30 -0.17 -12.37 3.24
CA PRO A 30 1.01 -11.60 2.87
C PRO A 30 0.78 -11.07 1.46
N ALA A 31 0.90 -9.75 1.25
CA ALA A 31 1.03 -9.24 -0.12
C ALA A 31 2.26 -9.91 -0.74
N ALA A 32 2.23 -10.19 -2.05
CA ALA A 32 3.32 -10.87 -2.74
C ALA A 32 4.61 -10.01 -2.73
N SER A 33 5.41 -10.12 -1.67
CA SER A 33 6.79 -9.66 -1.55
C SER A 33 7.62 -10.81 -1.00
N GLY A 34 8.26 -11.58 -1.88
CA GLY A 34 9.36 -12.47 -1.48
C GLY A 34 9.18 -13.57 -0.45
N GLY A 35 7.95 -13.81 0.01
CA GLY A 35 7.71 -14.69 1.14
C GLY A 35 7.86 -14.01 2.51
N GLU A 36 8.24 -12.73 2.56
CA GLU A 36 8.18 -11.89 3.76
C GLU A 36 6.84 -11.14 3.86
N PHE A 37 6.48 -10.76 5.08
CA PHE A 37 5.22 -10.04 5.33
C PHE A 37 5.38 -8.56 5.00
N ASN A 38 4.59 -8.06 4.05
CA ASN A 38 4.50 -6.64 3.77
C ASN A 38 3.70 -5.90 4.87
N GLU A 39 4.36 -4.98 5.55
CA GLU A 39 3.83 -4.21 6.68
C GLU A 39 2.90 -3.05 6.31
N HIS A 40 2.80 -2.69 5.03
CA HIS A 40 2.02 -1.55 4.52
C HIS A 40 0.51 -1.84 4.46
N VAL A 41 -0.03 -2.47 5.51
CA VAL A 41 -1.39 -3.02 5.60
C VAL A 41 -2.50 -1.98 5.46
N TRP A 42 -2.19 -0.69 5.61
CA TRP A 42 -3.15 0.39 5.37
C TRP A 42 -3.53 0.55 3.89
N TYR A 43 -2.79 -0.06 2.96
CA TYR A 43 -3.18 -0.17 1.56
C TYR A 43 -4.21 -1.29 1.30
N SER A 44 -4.48 -2.16 2.28
CA SER A 44 -5.58 -3.14 2.22
C SER A 44 -6.86 -2.53 2.81
N LEU A 45 -7.75 -2.04 1.94
CA LEU A 45 -9.07 -1.51 2.38
C LEU A 45 -9.89 -2.53 3.19
N PRO A 46 -9.90 -3.84 2.86
CA PRO A 46 -10.54 -4.85 3.71
C PRO A 46 -9.91 -4.97 5.10
N THR A 47 -8.58 -4.89 5.21
CA THR A 47 -7.88 -4.91 6.50
C THR A 47 -8.25 -3.69 7.34
N VAL A 48 -8.24 -2.49 6.74
CA VAL A 48 -8.60 -1.25 7.43
C VAL A 48 -10.07 -1.24 7.88
N ARG A 49 -10.98 -1.81 7.07
CA ARG A 49 -12.38 -2.03 7.49
C ARG A 49 -12.49 -2.89 8.74
N LYS A 50 -11.70 -3.97 8.78
CA LYS A 50 -11.67 -4.88 9.92
C LYS A 50 -11.08 -4.21 11.15
N LEU A 51 -9.98 -3.48 10.99
CA LEU A 51 -9.35 -2.70 12.07
C LEU A 51 -10.35 -1.71 12.68
N ALA A 52 -11.08 -0.95 11.87
CA ALA A 52 -12.08 0.00 12.37
C ALA A 52 -13.18 -0.68 13.21
N THR A 53 -13.62 -1.86 12.78
CA THR A 53 -14.65 -2.64 13.49
C THR A 53 -14.11 -3.23 14.80
N THR A 54 -12.89 -3.75 14.79
CA THR A 54 -12.19 -4.25 15.99
C THR A 54 -11.98 -3.12 16.99
N LEU A 55 -11.51 -1.95 16.54
CA LEU A 55 -11.33 -0.76 17.39
C LEU A 55 -12.63 -0.34 18.05
N ALA A 56 -13.74 -0.26 17.30
CA ALA A 56 -15.03 0.10 17.90
C ALA A 56 -15.51 -0.91 18.94
N THR A 57 -15.27 -2.20 18.70
CA THR A 57 -15.60 -3.28 19.66
C THR A 57 -14.79 -3.14 20.94
N ASP A 58 -13.48 -2.93 20.80
CA ASP A 58 -12.56 -2.85 21.93
C ASP A 58 -12.75 -1.57 22.75
N LEU A 59 -12.96 -0.44 22.07
CA LEU A 59 -13.32 0.82 22.72
C LEU A 59 -14.69 0.72 23.42
N GLY A 60 -15.67 0.05 22.82
CA GLY A 60 -16.97 -0.17 23.46
C GLY A 60 -16.92 -1.10 24.68
N ALA A 61 -16.00 -2.06 24.70
CA ALA A 61 -15.76 -2.90 25.87
C ALA A 61 -15.05 -2.11 27.00
N ALA A 62 -14.12 -1.21 26.64
CA ALA A 62 -13.38 -0.38 27.60
C ALA A 62 -14.21 0.80 28.13
N ASP A 63 -15.05 1.41 27.30
CA ASP A 63 -16.01 2.47 27.65
C ASP A 63 -17.42 2.10 27.15
N PRO A 64 -18.20 1.36 27.96
CA PRO A 64 -19.56 0.95 27.60
C PRO A 64 -20.51 2.12 27.34
N SER A 65 -20.26 3.30 27.92
CA SER A 65 -21.10 4.49 27.70
C SER A 65 -20.90 5.08 26.30
N GLY A 66 -19.70 4.95 25.74
CA GLY A 66 -19.33 5.36 24.39
C GLY A 66 -19.59 4.30 23.29
N ALA A 67 -19.90 3.06 23.66
CA ALA A 67 -19.98 1.91 22.74
C ALA A 67 -20.87 2.15 21.49
N ALA A 68 -22.04 2.75 21.67
CA ALA A 68 -22.95 3.08 20.57
C ALA A 68 -22.33 4.08 19.59
N THR A 69 -21.63 5.09 20.11
CA THR A 69 -20.92 6.10 19.32
C THR A 69 -19.78 5.49 18.53
N TYR A 70 -18.95 4.64 19.16
CA TYR A 70 -17.84 3.98 18.46
C TYR A 70 -18.33 3.08 17.32
N THR A 71 -19.40 2.31 17.59
CA THR A 71 -20.02 1.44 16.58
C THR A 71 -20.56 2.24 15.40
N ALA A 72 -21.29 3.34 15.67
CA ALA A 72 -21.82 4.21 14.63
C ALA A 72 -20.70 4.86 13.80
N ASN A 73 -19.63 5.31 14.44
CA ASN A 73 -18.48 5.92 13.77
C ASN A 73 -17.73 4.92 12.89
N ALA A 74 -17.52 3.68 13.36
CA ALA A 74 -16.92 2.63 12.55
C ALA A 74 -17.80 2.27 11.35
N ALA A 75 -19.12 2.15 11.54
CA ALA A 75 -20.04 1.92 10.42
C ALA A 75 -19.97 3.05 9.38
N ALA A 76 -19.95 4.31 9.82
CA ALA A 76 -19.82 5.46 8.92
C ALA A 76 -18.47 5.47 8.18
N PHE A 77 -17.35 5.23 8.89
CA PHE A 77 -16.02 5.16 8.29
C PHE A 77 -15.91 4.03 7.27
N THR A 78 -16.36 2.83 7.63
CA THR A 78 -16.29 1.68 6.73
C THR A 78 -17.17 1.85 5.50
N GLY A 79 -18.34 2.49 5.61
CA GLY A 79 -19.15 2.86 4.45
C GLY A 79 -18.45 3.83 3.49
N LYS A 80 -17.62 4.75 4.01
CA LYS A 80 -16.81 5.64 3.15
C LYS A 80 -15.76 4.89 2.33
N LEU A 81 -15.29 3.72 2.79
CA LEU A 81 -14.34 2.88 2.05
C LEU A 81 -14.96 2.19 0.83
N ASP A 82 -16.28 2.19 0.69
CA ASP A 82 -16.96 1.54 -0.42
C ASP A 82 -16.64 2.22 -1.76
N ALA A 83 -16.47 3.54 -1.77
CA ALA A 83 -16.11 4.30 -2.97
C ALA A 83 -14.71 3.95 -3.53
N PRO A 84 -13.62 4.03 -2.73
CA PRO A 84 -12.30 3.62 -3.22
C PRO A 84 -12.27 2.12 -3.54
N GLN A 85 -12.96 1.26 -2.78
CA GLN A 85 -13.04 -0.17 -3.11
C GLN A 85 -13.71 -0.43 -4.46
N ALA A 86 -14.83 0.23 -4.75
CA ALA A 86 -15.50 0.10 -6.05
C ALA A 86 -14.60 0.55 -7.20
N LYS A 87 -13.75 1.55 -6.97
CA LYS A 87 -12.75 2.00 -7.97
C LYS A 87 -11.66 0.95 -8.17
N VAL A 88 -11.15 0.32 -7.11
CA VAL A 88 -10.21 -0.81 -7.19
C VAL A 88 -10.82 -1.96 -7.99
N ASP A 89 -12.09 -2.31 -7.73
CA ASP A 89 -12.80 -3.36 -8.44
C ASP A 89 -12.98 -3.02 -9.93
N ALA A 90 -13.23 -1.75 -10.26
CA ALA A 90 -13.30 -1.27 -11.64
C ALA A 90 -11.93 -1.35 -12.35
N ILE A 91 -10.83 -1.03 -11.66
CA ILE A 91 -9.47 -1.24 -12.19
C ILE A 91 -9.27 -2.72 -12.48
N LYS A 92 -9.62 -3.61 -11.56
CA LYS A 92 -9.50 -5.06 -11.75
C LYS A 92 -10.28 -5.56 -12.96
N ALA A 93 -11.52 -5.10 -13.13
CA ALA A 93 -12.35 -5.49 -14.25
C ALA A 93 -11.78 -5.03 -15.61
N LYS A 94 -11.14 -3.85 -15.66
CA LYS A 94 -10.65 -3.22 -16.89
C LYS A 94 -9.20 -3.57 -17.22
N HIS A 95 -8.36 -3.69 -16.20
CA HIS A 95 -6.88 -3.77 -16.29
C HIS A 95 -6.30 -5.00 -15.59
N GLY A 96 -7.13 -5.92 -15.11
CA GLY A 96 -6.65 -7.16 -14.49
C GLY A 96 -5.64 -7.90 -15.37
N GLY A 97 -4.56 -8.39 -14.75
CA GLY A 97 -3.45 -9.08 -15.42
C GLY A 97 -2.43 -8.15 -16.09
N LYS A 98 -2.65 -6.83 -16.14
CA LYS A 98 -1.64 -5.89 -16.63
C LYS A 98 -0.45 -5.85 -15.68
N ARG A 99 0.75 -5.82 -16.28
CA ARG A 99 2.02 -5.69 -15.56
C ARG A 99 2.25 -4.24 -15.14
N VAL A 100 2.66 -4.04 -13.90
CA VAL A 100 3.11 -2.77 -13.32
C VAL A 100 4.44 -2.99 -12.63
N ALA A 101 5.26 -1.93 -12.53
CA ALA A 101 6.46 -1.94 -11.70
C ALA A 101 6.21 -1.10 -10.44
N ILE A 102 6.91 -1.43 -9.37
CA ILE A 102 7.00 -0.68 -8.11
C ILE A 102 8.44 -0.28 -7.81
N THR A 103 8.65 0.76 -6.99
CA THR A 103 9.96 1.03 -6.38
C THR A 103 10.15 0.27 -5.06
N GLU A 104 9.08 0.15 -4.28
CA GLU A 104 9.03 -0.46 -2.94
C GLU A 104 7.70 -1.19 -2.75
N PRO A 105 7.57 -2.11 -1.79
CA PRO A 105 6.37 -2.92 -1.63
C PRO A 105 5.15 -2.16 -1.08
N VAL A 106 5.28 -0.87 -0.75
CA VAL A 106 4.22 0.02 -0.25
C VAL A 106 2.84 -0.20 -0.89
N PRO A 107 2.68 -0.20 -2.24
CA PRO A 107 1.36 -0.24 -2.84
C PRO A 107 0.81 -1.66 -3.04
N LEU A 108 1.56 -2.72 -2.71
CA LEU A 108 1.29 -4.08 -3.21
C LEU A 108 -0.09 -4.62 -2.83
N TYR A 109 -0.59 -4.36 -1.62
CA TYR A 109 -1.96 -4.77 -1.25
C TYR A 109 -3.03 -4.19 -2.18
N LEU A 110 -2.87 -2.91 -2.55
CA LEU A 110 -3.79 -2.22 -3.45
C LEU A 110 -3.67 -2.74 -4.88
N LEU A 111 -2.45 -2.99 -5.35
CA LEU A 111 -2.19 -3.52 -6.69
C LEU A 111 -2.71 -4.95 -6.85
N GLU A 112 -2.53 -5.80 -5.83
CA GLU A 112 -3.07 -7.16 -5.79
C GLU A 112 -4.61 -7.14 -5.78
N ALA A 113 -5.22 -6.28 -4.96
CA ALA A 113 -6.66 -6.10 -4.94
C ALA A 113 -7.19 -5.63 -6.31
N ALA A 114 -6.45 -4.75 -6.99
CA ALA A 114 -6.71 -4.29 -8.36
C ALA A 114 -6.39 -5.34 -9.45
N GLY A 115 -5.89 -6.53 -9.08
CA GLY A 115 -5.57 -7.62 -10.00
C GLY A 115 -4.40 -7.33 -10.93
N LEU A 116 -3.52 -6.37 -10.60
CA LEU A 116 -2.34 -6.03 -11.37
C LEU A 116 -1.19 -6.97 -11.01
N GLN A 117 -0.28 -7.20 -11.96
CA GLN A 117 0.88 -8.06 -11.77
C GLN A 117 2.11 -7.20 -11.49
N ASN A 118 2.72 -7.36 -10.31
CA ASN A 118 4.02 -6.77 -10.03
C ASN A 118 5.09 -7.46 -10.90
N ALA A 119 5.81 -6.65 -11.68
CA ALA A 119 6.89 -7.09 -12.54
C ALA A 119 8.29 -6.72 -12.02
N THR A 120 8.36 -5.93 -10.94
CA THR A 120 9.65 -5.54 -10.34
C THR A 120 10.35 -6.77 -9.75
N PRO A 121 11.64 -6.99 -10.06
CA PRO A 121 12.45 -7.98 -9.36
C PRO A 121 12.40 -7.74 -7.86
N GLU A 122 12.10 -8.78 -7.11
CA GLU A 122 11.95 -8.69 -5.65
C GLU A 122 13.17 -8.10 -4.96
N ALA A 123 14.38 -8.54 -5.33
CA ALA A 123 15.64 -8.01 -4.82
C ALA A 123 15.86 -6.51 -5.11
N PHE A 124 15.14 -5.93 -6.09
CA PHE A 124 15.15 -4.48 -6.28
C PHE A 124 14.31 -3.80 -5.21
N ALA A 125 13.06 -4.23 -5.05
CA ALA A 125 12.12 -3.62 -4.10
C ALA A 125 12.62 -3.76 -2.66
N GLU A 126 13.17 -4.92 -2.29
CA GLU A 126 13.77 -5.18 -0.98
C GLU A 126 14.98 -4.27 -0.73
N ALA A 127 15.89 -4.14 -1.71
CA ALA A 127 17.06 -3.30 -1.53
C ALA A 127 16.67 -1.83 -1.30
N VAL A 128 15.67 -1.33 -2.05
CA VAL A 128 15.18 0.03 -1.89
C VAL A 128 14.53 0.23 -0.52
N GLU A 129 13.66 -0.69 -0.08
CA GLU A 129 12.99 -0.65 1.23
C GLU A 129 13.98 -0.69 2.40
N GLN A 130 15.10 -1.40 2.25
CA GLN A 130 16.17 -1.45 3.26
C GLN A 130 17.14 -0.26 3.17
N ASP A 131 16.85 0.75 2.35
CA ASP A 131 17.75 1.89 2.08
C ASP A 131 19.15 1.46 1.59
N THR A 132 19.22 0.41 0.79
CA THR A 132 20.45 -0.14 0.21
C THR A 132 20.48 -0.08 -1.32
N ASP A 133 21.65 -0.29 -1.91
CA ASP A 133 21.80 -0.35 -3.35
C ASP A 133 21.46 -1.75 -3.90
N PRO A 134 20.57 -1.88 -4.90
CA PRO A 134 20.32 -3.15 -5.55
C PRO A 134 21.54 -3.60 -6.35
N PRO A 135 21.76 -4.93 -6.52
CA PRO A 135 22.79 -5.44 -7.41
C PRO A 135 22.65 -4.87 -8.83
N ALA A 136 23.77 -4.57 -9.50
CA ALA A 136 23.75 -3.94 -10.82
C ALA A 136 22.93 -4.71 -11.88
N ALA A 137 22.97 -6.05 -11.84
CA ALA A 137 22.16 -6.89 -12.73
C ALA A 137 20.65 -6.79 -12.45
N VAL A 138 20.28 -6.65 -11.16
CA VAL A 138 18.88 -6.48 -10.72
C VAL A 138 18.37 -5.11 -11.11
N LEU A 139 19.20 -4.06 -10.98
CA LEU A 139 18.88 -2.74 -11.51
C LEU A 139 18.67 -2.79 -13.02
N ASP A 140 19.57 -3.40 -13.79
CA ASP A 140 19.43 -3.52 -15.25
C ASP A 140 18.14 -4.25 -15.64
N GLU A 141 17.83 -5.39 -15.00
CA GLU A 141 16.58 -6.11 -15.20
C GLU A 141 15.35 -5.22 -14.93
N THR A 142 15.40 -4.43 -13.86
CA THR A 142 14.32 -3.49 -13.51
C THR A 142 14.18 -2.39 -14.56
N LEU A 143 15.27 -1.83 -15.08
CA LEU A 143 15.24 -0.80 -16.11
C LEU A 143 14.65 -1.32 -17.43
N GLN A 144 14.88 -2.59 -17.76
CA GLN A 144 14.35 -3.22 -18.98
C GLN A 144 12.81 -3.28 -18.98
N LEU A 145 12.15 -3.25 -17.81
CA LEU A 145 10.68 -3.23 -17.68
C LEU A 145 10.02 -2.03 -18.37
N PHE A 146 10.76 -0.95 -18.66
CA PHE A 146 10.23 0.26 -19.25
C PHE A 146 10.49 0.38 -20.76
N THR A 147 11.12 -0.64 -21.35
CA THR A 147 11.57 -0.62 -22.75
C THR A 147 10.91 -1.72 -23.58
N GLY A 148 10.93 -1.56 -24.91
CA GLY A 148 10.41 -2.57 -25.83
C GLY A 148 8.88 -2.67 -25.90
N ALA A 149 8.41 -3.72 -26.57
CA ALA A 149 6.98 -3.94 -26.84
C ALA A 149 6.19 -4.48 -25.64
N ASP A 150 6.87 -5.10 -24.66
CA ASP A 150 6.27 -5.71 -23.47
C ASP A 150 6.58 -4.89 -22.19
N LYS A 151 6.73 -3.58 -22.33
CA LYS A 151 6.95 -2.69 -21.18
C LYS A 151 5.73 -2.67 -20.25
N VAL A 152 5.98 -2.44 -18.96
CA VAL A 152 4.93 -2.33 -17.93
C VAL A 152 4.00 -1.15 -18.22
N ARG A 153 2.76 -1.25 -17.73
CA ARG A 153 1.73 -0.23 -17.97
C ARG A 153 1.95 1.04 -17.15
N ALA A 154 2.48 0.90 -15.94
CA ALA A 154 2.79 2.00 -15.04
C ALA A 154 3.96 1.62 -14.12
N LEU A 155 4.68 2.63 -13.66
CA LEU A 155 5.54 2.58 -12.49
C LEU A 155 4.76 3.18 -11.31
N VAL A 156 4.68 2.47 -10.18
CA VAL A 156 4.12 2.97 -8.92
C VAL A 156 5.29 3.24 -7.97
N ALA A 157 5.67 4.50 -7.86
CA ALA A 157 6.80 4.92 -7.06
C ALA A 157 6.33 5.43 -5.69
N ASN A 158 7.07 5.09 -4.63
CA ASN A 158 6.94 5.78 -3.36
C ASN A 158 7.52 7.19 -3.50
N ALA A 159 6.69 8.21 -3.23
CA ALA A 159 7.07 9.61 -3.38
C ALA A 159 7.91 10.15 -2.21
N GLN A 160 8.17 9.34 -1.19
CA GLN A 160 8.84 9.73 0.05
C GLN A 160 10.23 9.12 0.21
N THR A 161 10.53 8.06 -0.56
CA THR A 161 11.80 7.35 -0.58
C THR A 161 12.45 7.51 -1.96
N GLU A 162 13.45 8.39 -2.04
CA GLU A 162 14.15 8.70 -3.29
C GLU A 162 15.65 8.45 -3.13
N ASN A 163 16.21 7.56 -3.96
CA ASN A 163 17.64 7.26 -4.00
C ASN A 163 18.15 7.21 -5.46
N ALA A 164 19.43 6.91 -5.66
CA ALA A 164 20.03 6.91 -7.00
C ALA A 164 19.42 5.85 -7.92
N SER A 165 18.98 4.72 -7.38
CA SER A 165 18.38 3.62 -8.13
C SER A 165 16.92 3.89 -8.49
N THR A 166 16.13 4.43 -7.56
CA THR A 166 14.73 4.83 -7.86
C THR A 166 14.68 5.98 -8.87
N LYS A 167 15.64 6.92 -8.83
CA LYS A 167 15.80 7.96 -9.88
C LYS A 167 16.04 7.38 -11.26
N GLN A 168 16.91 6.39 -11.38
CA GLN A 168 17.19 5.74 -12.66
C GLN A 168 15.95 5.02 -13.20
N VAL A 169 15.21 4.35 -12.33
CA VAL A 169 13.95 3.68 -12.67
C VAL A 169 12.87 4.68 -13.11
N GLU A 170 12.70 5.81 -12.42
CA GLU A 170 11.77 6.87 -12.83
C GLU A 170 12.18 7.53 -14.17
N GLN A 171 13.47 7.74 -14.39
CA GLN A 171 14.00 8.24 -15.66
C GLN A 171 13.74 7.26 -16.80
N ALA A 172 13.96 5.96 -16.57
CA ALA A 172 13.68 4.91 -17.56
C ALA A 172 12.18 4.82 -17.87
N ALA A 173 11.31 4.87 -16.86
CA ALA A 173 9.86 4.94 -17.05
C ALA A 173 9.46 6.14 -17.91
N THR A 174 10.00 7.32 -17.60
CA THR A 174 9.74 8.55 -18.36
C THR A 174 10.22 8.43 -19.81
N ALA A 175 11.44 7.96 -20.04
CA ALA A 175 12.00 7.76 -21.38
C ALA A 175 11.23 6.71 -22.19
N GLY A 176 10.73 5.67 -21.52
CA GLY A 176 9.86 4.64 -22.08
C GLY A 176 8.41 5.11 -22.32
N GLY A 177 8.04 6.31 -21.90
CA GLY A 177 6.66 6.81 -21.96
C GLY A 177 5.69 6.07 -21.05
N VAL A 178 6.21 5.37 -20.03
CA VAL A 178 5.44 4.70 -18.98
C VAL A 178 5.00 5.74 -17.95
N ALA A 179 3.73 5.69 -17.55
CA ALA A 179 3.20 6.60 -16.55
C ALA A 179 3.76 6.29 -15.15
N ILE A 180 4.11 7.33 -14.40
CA ILE A 180 4.54 7.22 -13.00
C ILE A 180 3.37 7.64 -12.11
N VAL A 181 2.92 6.73 -11.26
CA VAL A 181 1.95 6.96 -10.19
C VAL A 181 2.73 7.14 -8.90
N ARG A 182 2.49 8.22 -8.17
CA ARG A 182 3.20 8.53 -6.93
C ARG A 182 2.33 8.15 -5.75
N MET A 183 2.70 7.08 -5.07
CA MET A 183 2.06 6.68 -3.82
C MET A 183 2.89 7.09 -2.61
N THR A 184 2.30 7.19 -1.43
CA THR A 184 2.97 7.68 -0.21
C THR A 184 2.79 6.67 0.91
N GLU A 185 3.67 6.65 1.89
CA GLU A 185 3.47 5.89 3.13
C GLU A 185 2.71 6.68 4.18
N THR A 186 2.85 8.01 4.18
CA THR A 186 2.13 8.90 5.09
C THR A 186 1.19 9.81 4.33
N MET A 187 0.16 10.32 5.02
CA MET A 187 -0.78 11.26 4.42
C MET A 187 -0.05 12.51 3.91
N PRO A 188 -0.27 12.91 2.64
CA PRO A 188 0.34 14.11 2.09
C PRO A 188 -0.04 15.37 2.87
N ALA A 189 0.82 16.39 2.83
CA ALA A 189 0.54 17.68 3.46
C ALA A 189 -0.80 18.26 2.99
N GLY A 190 -1.64 18.67 3.94
CA GLY A 190 -2.98 19.22 3.67
C GLY A 190 -4.08 18.18 3.45
N VAL A 191 -3.76 16.88 3.47
CA VAL A 191 -4.75 15.80 3.52
C VAL A 191 -4.89 15.32 4.96
N ASN A 192 -6.11 15.36 5.48
CA ASN A 192 -6.40 15.03 6.89
C ASN A 192 -7.40 13.87 7.05
N ASP A 193 -7.76 13.20 5.96
CA ASP A 193 -8.71 12.09 5.94
C ASP A 193 -8.10 10.92 5.14
N TYR A 194 -8.05 9.76 5.79
CA TYR A 194 -7.48 8.54 5.21
C TYR A 194 -8.25 8.09 3.95
N VAL A 195 -9.58 8.22 3.94
CA VAL A 195 -10.40 7.79 2.80
C VAL A 195 -10.13 8.69 1.61
N GLU A 196 -10.05 10.00 1.83
CA GLU A 196 -9.65 10.95 0.80
C GLU A 196 -8.27 10.63 0.24
N TRP A 197 -7.30 10.34 1.11
CA TRP A 197 -5.97 9.96 0.69
C TRP A 197 -6.00 8.70 -0.20
N MET A 198 -6.60 7.60 0.28
CA MET A 198 -6.69 6.36 -0.51
C MET A 198 -7.43 6.56 -1.82
N GLN A 199 -8.53 7.31 -1.82
CA GLN A 199 -9.30 7.61 -3.03
C GLN A 199 -8.42 8.29 -4.10
N ARG A 200 -7.64 9.31 -3.72
CA ARG A 200 -6.73 10.01 -4.64
C ARG A 200 -5.70 9.04 -5.24
N GLN A 201 -5.12 8.16 -4.43
CA GLN A 201 -4.14 7.16 -4.88
C GLN A 201 -4.75 6.19 -5.91
N VAL A 202 -5.96 5.71 -5.66
CA VAL A 202 -6.68 4.81 -6.58
C VAL A 202 -7.06 5.53 -7.88
N ASP A 203 -7.46 6.80 -7.80
CA ASP A 203 -7.80 7.61 -8.96
C ASP A 203 -6.58 7.88 -9.86
N GLU A 204 -5.43 8.19 -9.28
CA GLU A 204 -4.17 8.36 -10.01
C GLU A 204 -3.73 7.06 -10.69
N LEU A 205 -3.82 5.93 -9.98
CA LEU A 205 -3.57 4.61 -10.56
C LEU A 205 -4.49 4.32 -11.75
N SER A 206 -5.79 4.55 -11.59
CA SER A 206 -6.77 4.36 -12.67
C SER A 206 -6.45 5.24 -13.89
N ALA A 207 -6.09 6.51 -13.66
CA ALA A 207 -5.76 7.45 -14.74
C ALA A 207 -4.49 7.03 -15.48
N ALA A 208 -3.47 6.57 -14.77
CA ALA A 208 -2.23 6.08 -15.37
C ALA A 208 -2.47 4.83 -16.23
N LEU A 209 -3.26 3.88 -15.73
CA LEU A 209 -3.60 2.65 -16.46
C LEU A 209 -4.47 2.92 -17.71
N ASP A 210 -5.23 4.01 -17.73
CA ASP A 210 -6.09 4.39 -18.86
C ASP A 210 -5.33 5.07 -20.01
N ARG A 211 -4.07 5.49 -19.81
CA ARG A 211 -3.24 6.09 -20.87
C ARG A 211 -2.98 5.07 -21.99
N PRO A 212 -3.03 5.47 -23.28
CA PRO A 212 -2.89 4.55 -24.41
C PRO A 212 -1.62 3.69 -24.33
#